data_AF-A0A0L0LCD8-F1
#
_entry.id   AF-A0A0L0LCD8-F1
#
_cell.length_a   1.000
_cell.length_b   1.000
_cell.length_c   1.000
_cell.angle_alpha   90.00
_cell.angle_beta   90.00
_cell.angle_gamma   90.00
#
_symmetry.space_group_name_H-M   'P 1'
#
loop_
_entity.id
_entity.type
_entity.pdbx_description
1 polymer ?
#
loop_
_entity_poly.entity_id
_entity_poly.type
_entity_poly.pdbx_seq_one_letter_code
_entity_poly.pdbx_strand_id
1 'polypeptide(L)'
;MKKDIKTILLFVFSFGGLLFAGYIGGIKFFTETCAFNESCPYFLGYPACYYGFAMYLVLSVTSYLLITNRVLLAKGLRIVSGVSLLGILFAGYFTFKELPLLFTDGIKAYALGLPTCALGLIFYVLIFVLSMRIKE
;
A
#
# COMPACT_ATOMS: atom_id res chain seq x y z
N MET A 1 5.62 28.78 -5.64
CA MET A 1 6.20 27.43 -5.79
C MET A 1 5.07 26.50 -6.22
N LYS A 2 5.03 26.10 -7.50
CA LYS A 2 3.90 25.34 -8.06
C LYS A 2 3.95 23.93 -7.45
N LYS A 3 3.07 23.63 -6.49
CA LYS A 3 2.89 22.25 -6.06
C LYS A 3 2.37 21.49 -7.27
N ASP A 4 3.17 20.59 -7.83
CA ASP A 4 2.70 19.74 -8.90
C ASP A 4 1.56 18.88 -8.38
N ILE A 5 0.43 18.94 -9.09
CA ILE A 5 -0.78 18.20 -8.74
C ILE A 5 -0.48 16.70 -8.63
N LYS A 6 0.52 16.22 -9.38
CA LYS A 6 1.03 14.85 -9.35
C LYS A 6 1.64 14.49 -7.99
N THR A 7 2.45 15.37 -7.40
CA THR A 7 3.10 15.14 -6.10
C THR A 7 2.07 15.17 -4.98
N ILE A 8 1.05 16.02 -5.08
CA ILE A 8 -0.09 16.01 -4.16
C ILE A 8 -0.86 14.70 -4.27
N LEU A 9 -1.19 14.24 -5.49
CA LEU A 9 -1.86 12.96 -5.70
C LEU A 9 -1.05 11.80 -5.12
N LEU A 10 0.27 11.81 -5.29
CA LEU A 10 1.16 10.78 -4.74
C LEU A 10 1.05 10.72 -3.20
N PHE A 11 1.03 11.87 -2.54
CA PHE A 11 0.80 11.94 -1.10
C PHE A 11 -0.60 11.44 -0.71
N VAL A 12 -1.64 11.85 -1.43
CA VAL A 12 -3.03 11.42 -1.16
C VAL A 12 -3.17 9.90 -1.26
N PHE A 13 -2.64 9.28 -2.32
CA PHE A 13 -2.68 7.83 -2.48
C PHE A 13 -1.83 7.11 -1.42
N SER A 14 -0.65 7.63 -1.10
CA SER A 14 0.21 7.03 -0.07
C SER A 14 -0.44 7.12 1.31
N PHE A 15 -0.99 8.28 1.66
CA PHE A 15 -1.66 8.52 2.94
C PHE A 15 -2.98 7.76 3.06
N GLY A 16 -3.74 7.64 1.97
CA GLY A 16 -4.92 6.77 1.91
C GLY A 16 -4.55 5.29 2.16
N GLY A 17 -3.49 4.81 1.52
CA GLY A 17 -2.95 3.47 1.75
C GLY A 17 -2.47 3.26 3.19
N LEU A 18 -1.82 4.27 3.78
CA LEU A 18 -1.38 4.24 5.18
C LEU A 18 -2.56 4.10 6.15
N LEU A 19 -3.60 4.90 5.96
CA LEU A 19 -4.81 4.83 6.79
C LEU A 19 -5.52 3.49 6.63
N PHE A 20 -5.62 2.99 5.40
CA PHE A 20 -6.24 1.71 5.12
C PHE A 20 -5.48 0.54 5.76
N ALA A 21 -4.16 0.46 5.57
CA ALA A 21 -3.31 -0.55 6.19
C ALA A 21 -3.28 -0.40 7.73
N GLY A 22 -3.31 0.83 8.23
CA GLY A 22 -3.35 1.14 9.65
C GLY A 22 -4.66 0.72 10.30
N TYR A 23 -5.80 0.87 9.62
CA TYR A 23 -7.09 0.39 10.09
C TYR A 23 -7.11 -1.13 10.20
N ILE A 24 -6.74 -1.84 9.13
CA ILE A 24 -6.77 -3.32 9.11
C ILE A 24 -5.76 -3.89 10.11
N GLY A 25 -4.53 -3.36 10.12
CA GLY A 25 -3.49 -3.76 11.05
C GLY A 25 -3.86 -3.44 12.50
N GLY A 26 -4.46 -2.28 12.74
CA GLY A 26 -4.93 -1.86 14.06
C GLY A 26 -6.01 -2.79 14.61
N ILE A 27 -7.06 -3.08 13.83
CA ILE A 27 -8.09 -4.05 14.23
C ILE A 27 -7.45 -5.41 14.54
N LYS A 28 -6.58 -5.92 13.66
CA LYS A 28 -5.86 -7.18 13.88
C LYS A 28 -5.03 -7.18 15.17
N PHE A 29 -4.47 -6.04 15.56
CA PHE A 29 -3.70 -5.90 16.80
C PHE A 29 -4.59 -5.94 18.04
N PHE A 30 -5.76 -5.29 18.00
CA PHE A 30 -6.65 -5.16 19.16
C PHE A 30 -7.63 -6.33 19.34
N THR A 31 -8.09 -6.94 18.25
CA THR A 31 -9.13 -7.98 18.29
C THR A 31 -8.63 -9.36 17.89
N GLU A 32 -7.36 -9.49 17.49
CA GLU A 32 -6.74 -10.70 16.92
C GLU A 32 -7.44 -11.25 15.65
N THR A 33 -8.53 -10.62 15.23
CA THR A 33 -9.32 -10.95 14.04
C THR A 33 -8.98 -9.99 12.90
N CYS A 34 -9.07 -10.46 11.65
CA CYS A 34 -8.93 -9.56 10.50
C CYS A 34 -10.21 -8.73 10.37
N ALA A 35 -10.07 -7.43 10.05
CA ALA A 35 -11.19 -6.48 10.01
C ALA A 35 -12.35 -6.92 9.12
N PHE A 36 -12.06 -7.70 8.07
CA PHE A 36 -13.04 -8.20 7.12
C PHE A 36 -13.32 -9.71 7.24
N ASN A 37 -12.99 -10.30 8.39
CA ASN A 37 -13.20 -11.73 8.69
C ASN A 37 -12.56 -12.68 7.65
N GLU A 38 -11.52 -12.22 6.96
CA GLU A 38 -10.72 -12.97 5.98
C GLU A 38 -9.45 -13.56 6.62
N SER A 39 -8.84 -14.56 5.98
CA SER A 39 -7.59 -15.16 6.43
C SER A 39 -6.39 -14.26 6.10
N CYS A 40 -5.89 -13.48 7.07
CA CYS A 40 -4.68 -12.67 6.85
C CYS A 40 -3.43 -13.55 6.73
N PRO A 41 -2.60 -13.38 5.68
CA PRO A 41 -1.39 -14.14 5.52
C PRO A 41 -0.30 -13.62 6.47
N TYR A 42 0.54 -14.53 6.95
CA TYR A 42 1.68 -14.20 7.80
C TYR A 42 2.96 -14.16 6.97
N PHE A 43 3.82 -13.19 7.30
CA PHE A 43 5.17 -13.04 6.76
C PHE A 43 6.17 -12.88 7.92
N LEU A 44 7.17 -13.78 7.98
CA LEU A 44 8.18 -13.81 9.05
C LEU A 44 7.56 -13.79 10.47
N GLY A 45 6.44 -14.49 10.67
CA GLY A 45 5.76 -14.58 11.98
C GLY A 45 4.83 -13.41 12.30
N TYR A 46 4.73 -12.38 11.45
CA TYR A 46 3.83 -11.24 11.64
C TYR A 46 2.79 -11.11 10.52
N PRO A 47 1.60 -10.55 10.78
CA PRO A 47 0.60 -10.28 9.74
C PRO A 47 1.16 -9.42 8.60
N ALA A 48 0.87 -9.80 7.35
CA ALA A 48 1.31 -9.07 6.16
C ALA A 48 0.86 -7.59 6.17
N CYS A 49 -0.27 -7.28 6.81
CA CYS A 49 -0.81 -5.93 6.95
C CYS A 49 0.15 -4.96 7.66
N TYR A 50 0.98 -5.42 8.59
CA TYR A 50 1.96 -4.57 9.28
C TYR A 50 3.11 -4.14 8.37
N TYR A 51 3.55 -5.03 7.48
CA TYR A 51 4.56 -4.69 6.47
C TYR A 51 4.00 -3.68 5.47
N GLY A 52 2.75 -3.88 5.04
CA GLY A 52 2.04 -2.91 4.20
C GLY A 52 1.96 -1.54 4.86
N PHE A 53 1.60 -1.49 6.15
CA PHE A 53 1.56 -0.24 6.93
C PHE A 53 2.93 0.45 6.96
N ALA A 54 4.01 -0.29 7.27
CA ALA A 54 5.36 0.26 7.30
C ALA A 54 5.79 0.83 5.93
N MET A 55 5.50 0.11 4.84
CA MET A 55 5.79 0.57 3.48
C MET A 55 5.00 1.83 3.11
N TYR A 56 3.69 1.87 3.40
CA TYR A 56 2.89 3.08 3.18
C TYR A 56 3.33 4.24 4.05
N LEU A 57 3.83 4.00 5.26
CA LEU A 57 4.34 5.05 6.14
C LEU A 57 5.55 5.71 5.49
N VAL A 58 6.50 4.91 4.99
CA VAL A 58 7.66 5.44 4.25
C VAL A 58 7.22 6.21 3.02
N LEU A 59 6.25 5.72 2.25
CA LEU A 59 5.72 6.42 1.08
C LEU A 59 5.06 7.74 1.46
N SER A 60 4.22 7.79 2.50
CA SER A 60 3.55 8.99 2.99
C SER A 60 4.54 10.04 3.49
N VAL A 61 5.52 9.62 4.31
CA VAL A 61 6.57 10.53 4.83
C VAL A 61 7.43 11.08 3.70
N THR A 62 7.87 10.22 2.77
CA THR A 62 8.69 10.65 1.63
C THR A 62 7.92 11.61 0.74
N SER A 63 6.64 11.32 0.46
CA SER A 63 5.76 12.18 -0.34
C SER A 63 5.49 13.53 0.33
N TYR A 64 5.34 13.54 1.66
CA TYR A 64 5.21 14.77 2.43
C TYR A 64 6.49 15.63 2.38
N LEU A 65 7.67 14.98 2.50
CA LEU A 65 8.96 15.65 2.37
C LEU A 65 9.20 16.22 0.96
N LEU A 66 8.72 15.54 -0.08
CA LEU A 66 8.67 16.03 -1.46
C LEU A 66 7.80 17.29 -1.59
N ILE A 67 6.59 17.31 -0.99
CA ILE A 67 5.69 18.48 -1.03
C ILE A 67 6.28 19.68 -0.29
N THR A 68 7.01 19.44 0.80
CA THR A 68 7.64 20.48 1.61
C THR A 68 9.03 20.89 1.10
N ASN A 69 9.50 20.32 -0.02
CA ASN A 69 10.83 20.56 -0.60
C ASN A 69 11.98 20.37 0.41
N ARG A 70 11.80 19.46 1.38
CA ARG A 70 12.84 19.10 2.34
C ARG A 70 13.84 18.08 1.78
N VAL A 71 13.54 17.49 0.62
CA VAL A 71 14.35 16.48 -0.06
C VAL A 71 14.40 16.79 -1.55
N LEU A 72 15.55 16.51 -2.19
CA LEU A 72 15.69 16.58 -3.65
C LEU A 72 14.67 15.68 -4.34
N LEU A 73 14.01 16.23 -5.36
CA LEU A 73 12.98 15.54 -6.13
C LEU A 73 13.47 14.19 -6.69
N ALA A 74 14.70 14.16 -7.21
CA ALA A 74 15.44 12.94 -7.61
C ALA A 74 15.45 11.83 -6.56
N LYS A 75 15.88 12.21 -5.34
CA LYS A 75 16.08 11.26 -4.24
C LYS A 75 14.73 10.78 -3.71
N GLY A 76 13.78 11.70 -3.54
CA GLY A 76 12.43 11.38 -3.09
C GLY A 76 11.73 10.41 -4.04
N LEU A 77 11.74 10.69 -5.35
CA LEU A 77 11.14 9.82 -6.35
C LEU A 77 11.81 8.45 -6.42
N ARG A 78 13.14 8.38 -6.28
CA ARG A 78 13.87 7.08 -6.26
C ARG A 78 13.49 6.22 -5.05
N ILE A 79 13.29 6.84 -3.89
CA ILE A 79 12.81 6.12 -2.69
C ILE A 79 11.36 5.65 -2.90
N VAL A 80 10.49 6.54 -3.37
CA VAL A 80 9.08 6.21 -3.64
C VAL A 80 8.96 5.08 -4.66
N SER A 81 9.70 5.14 -5.77
CA SER A 81 9.66 4.10 -6.81
C SER A 81 10.22 2.77 -6.31
N GLY A 82 11.30 2.80 -5.52
CA GLY A 82 11.87 1.59 -4.90
C GLY A 82 10.91 0.93 -3.91
N VAL A 83 10.32 1.70 -3.00
CA VAL A 83 9.41 1.17 -1.98
C VAL A 83 8.08 0.70 -2.61
N SER A 84 7.55 1.44 -3.59
CA SER A 84 6.33 1.01 -4.29
C SER A 84 6.56 -0.25 -5.13
N LEU A 85 7.73 -0.41 -5.77
CA LEU A 85 8.07 -1.65 -6.48
C LEU A 85 8.19 -2.85 -5.52
N LEU A 86 8.81 -2.67 -4.35
CA LEU A 86 8.81 -3.68 -3.29
C LEU A 86 7.39 -4.01 -2.81
N GLY A 87 6.55 -2.98 -2.63
CA GLY A 87 5.14 -3.14 -2.28
C GLY A 87 4.35 -3.94 -3.32
N ILE A 88 4.59 -3.69 -4.61
CA ILE A 88 3.98 -4.45 -5.72
C ILE A 88 4.38 -5.93 -5.65
N LEU A 89 5.68 -6.22 -5.47
CA LEU A 89 6.17 -7.59 -5.36
C LEU A 89 5.60 -8.31 -4.14
N PHE A 90 5.59 -7.62 -3.00
CA PHE A 90 5.08 -8.15 -1.73
C PHE A 90 3.58 -8.42 -1.81
N ALA A 91 2.78 -7.40 -2.12
CA ALA A 91 1.32 -7.52 -2.22
C ALA A 91 0.92 -8.47 -3.35
N GLY A 92 1.64 -8.48 -4.47
CA GLY A 92 1.42 -9.40 -5.59
C GLY A 92 1.61 -10.86 -5.19
N TYR A 93 2.69 -11.18 -4.46
CA TYR A 93 2.93 -12.54 -3.99
C TYR A 93 1.80 -13.07 -3.09
N PHE A 94 1.30 -12.25 -2.16
CA PHE A 94 0.19 -12.64 -1.29
C PHE A 94 -1.14 -12.69 -2.02
N THR A 95 -1.40 -11.75 -2.92
CA THR A 95 -2.59 -11.76 -3.79
C THR A 95 -2.67 -13.05 -4.59
N PHE A 96 -1.55 -13.54 -5.14
CA PHE A 96 -1.50 -14.82 -5.85
C PHE A 96 -1.82 -16.02 -4.96
N LYS A 97 -1.50 -15.97 -3.66
CA LYS A 97 -1.83 -17.03 -2.71
C LYS A 97 -3.29 -17.01 -2.26
N GLU A 98 -3.92 -15.84 -2.24
CA GLU A 98 -5.32 -15.65 -1.85
C GLU A 98 -6.29 -15.79 -3.04
N LEU A 99 -5.79 -15.62 -4.27
CA LEU A 99 -6.56 -15.77 -5.51
C LEU A 99 -7.29 -17.12 -5.66
N PRO A 100 -6.72 -18.28 -5.30
CA PRO A 100 -7.39 -19.57 -5.44
C PRO A 100 -8.64 -19.66 -4.57
N LEU A 101 -8.58 -19.09 -3.35
CA LEU A 101 -9.70 -19.01 -2.41
C LEU A 101 -10.84 -18.14 -2.94
N LEU A 102 -10.50 -17.06 -3.66
CA LEU A 102 -11.48 -16.22 -4.36
C LEU A 102 -12.15 -16.96 -5.53
N PHE A 103 -11.44 -17.87 -6.20
CA PHE A 103 -11.99 -18.69 -7.27
C PHE A 103 -12.84 -19.87 -6.77
N THR A 104 -12.57 -20.38 -5.57
CA THR A 104 -13.35 -21.50 -4.98
C THR A 104 -14.60 -21.02 -4.25
N ASP A 105 -14.52 -19.97 -3.42
CA ASP A 105 -15.63 -19.48 -2.60
C ASP A 105 -16.32 -18.22 -3.18
N GLY A 106 -15.78 -17.69 -4.28
CA GLY A 106 -16.35 -16.57 -5.03
C GLY A 106 -16.20 -15.21 -4.36
N ILE A 107 -16.80 -14.18 -4.97
CA ILE A 107 -16.76 -12.76 -4.54
C ILE A 107 -17.39 -12.56 -3.15
N LYS A 108 -18.22 -13.51 -2.69
CA LYS A 108 -18.89 -13.47 -1.37
C LYS A 108 -17.96 -13.84 -0.21
N ALA A 109 -16.79 -14.41 -0.48
CA ALA A 109 -15.81 -14.75 0.54
C ALA A 109 -15.13 -13.52 1.15
N TYR A 110 -15.20 -12.37 0.48
CA TYR A 110 -14.51 -11.14 0.90
C TYR A 110 -15.49 -9.97 1.01
N ALA A 111 -15.49 -9.29 2.15
CA ALA A 111 -16.41 -8.19 2.45
C ALA A 111 -16.31 -6.99 1.49
N LEU A 112 -15.15 -6.79 0.88
CA LEU A 112 -14.87 -5.75 -0.12
C LEU A 112 -14.95 -6.26 -1.58
N GLY A 113 -15.34 -7.53 -1.78
CA GLY A 113 -15.35 -8.20 -3.08
C GLY A 113 -13.97 -8.59 -3.62
N LEU A 114 -12.88 -7.99 -3.11
CA LEU A 114 -11.49 -8.37 -3.37
C LEU A 114 -10.72 -8.53 -2.05
N PRO A 115 -9.66 -9.35 -2.04
CA PRO A 115 -8.78 -9.49 -0.88
C PRO A 115 -8.08 -8.16 -0.57
N THR A 116 -7.87 -7.86 0.71
CA THR A 116 -7.22 -6.61 1.14
C THR A 116 -5.79 -6.47 0.60
N CYS A 117 -5.09 -7.58 0.35
CA CYS A 117 -3.80 -7.61 -0.34
C CYS A 117 -3.89 -7.07 -1.78
N ALA A 118 -4.95 -7.41 -2.52
CA ALA A 118 -5.16 -6.93 -3.89
C ALA A 118 -5.49 -5.44 -3.94
N LEU A 119 -6.25 -4.94 -2.96
CA LEU A 119 -6.49 -3.50 -2.82
C LEU A 119 -5.17 -2.76 -2.59
N GLY A 120 -4.33 -3.24 -1.66
CA GLY A 120 -3.00 -2.69 -1.45
C GLY A 120 -2.13 -2.71 -2.72
N LEU A 121 -2.18 -3.81 -3.49
CA LEU A 121 -1.48 -3.91 -4.77
C LEU A 121 -1.88 -2.79 -5.74
N ILE A 122 -3.18 -2.51 -5.89
CA ILE A 122 -3.68 -1.44 -6.76
C ILE A 122 -3.10 -0.08 -6.35
N PHE A 123 -3.10 0.24 -5.06
CA PHE A 123 -2.54 1.49 -4.55
C PHE A 123 -1.03 1.59 -4.81
N TYR A 124 -0.25 0.52 -4.60
CA TYR A 124 1.19 0.55 -4.92
C TYR A 124 1.46 0.74 -6.41
N VAL A 125 0.69 0.08 -7.29
CA VAL A 125 0.81 0.25 -8.74
C VAL A 125 0.51 1.70 -9.14
N LEU A 126 -0.55 2.31 -8.59
CA LEU A 126 -0.89 3.70 -8.87
C LEU A 126 0.23 4.66 -8.43
N ILE A 127 0.78 4.46 -7.23
CA ILE A 127 1.88 5.27 -6.70
C ILE A 127 3.14 5.12 -7.58
N PHE A 128 3.47 3.89 -7.99
CA PHE A 128 4.61 3.62 -8.85
C PHE A 128 4.46 4.31 -10.22
N VAL A 129 3.30 4.15 -10.88
CA VAL A 129 3.01 4.80 -12.17
C VAL A 129 3.06 6.32 -12.04
N LEU A 130 2.50 6.90 -10.97
CA LEU A 130 2.59 8.33 -10.71
C LEU A 130 4.04 8.79 -10.52
N SER A 131 4.85 8.04 -9.78
CA SER A 131 6.27 8.38 -9.58
C SER A 131 7.05 8.41 -10.90
N MET A 132 6.76 7.49 -11.83
CA MET A 132 7.39 7.41 -13.15
C MET A 132 6.93 8.52 -14.10
N ARG A 133 5.75 9.11 -13.86
CA ARG A 133 5.17 10.20 -14.67
C ARG A 133 5.56 11.59 -14.18
N ILE A 134 6.22 11.69 -13.02
CA ILE A 134 6.85 12.92 -12.55
C ILE A 134 8.24 12.96 -13.20
N LYS A 135 8.42 13.89 -14.14
CA LYS A 135 9.74 14.17 -14.72
C LYS A 135 10.44 15.20 -13.83
N GLU A 136 11.74 14.98 -13.64
CA GLU A 136 12.65 15.96 -13.05
C GLU A 136 12.78 17.22 -13.90
#